data_AF-V8NJH7-F1
#
_entry.id   AF-V8NJH7-F1
#
_cell.length_a   1.000
_cell.length_b   1.000
_cell.length_c   1.000
_cell.angle_alpha   90.00
_cell.angle_beta   90.00
_cell.angle_gamma   90.00
#
_symmetry.space_group_name_H-M   'P 1'
#
loop_
_entity.id
_entity.type
_entity.pdbx_description
1 polymer ?
#
loop_
_entity_poly.entity_id
_entity_poly.type
_entity_poly.pdbx_seq_one_letter_code
_entity_poly.pdbx_strand_id
1 'polypeptide(L)'
;MESQSPDSDASVDESLFALLLDLGIPEAAARRDEDEAQGSDVNLLPSRHHKMVFVVNMELSMGTGKVGHAAIGLFQLVHEKPSQRGMINQWDEHGAKKVVLQGVNTDQLLELHALALSLELPTYLVQDAGRTQVPAGSQTVLAIIGEEELVNQVTGQLKLLN
;
A
#
# COMPACT_ATOMS: atom_id res chain seq x y z
N MET A 1 19.59 36.39 -40.88
CA MET A 1 19.76 35.02 -41.39
C MET A 1 19.70 34.11 -40.18
N GLU A 2 18.48 33.75 -39.80
CA GLU A 2 18.22 32.67 -38.83
C GLU A 2 18.58 31.34 -39.49
N SER A 3 19.33 30.50 -38.78
CA SER A 3 19.57 29.11 -39.13
C SER A 3 18.93 28.23 -38.06
N GLN A 4 17.82 27.59 -38.43
CA GLN A 4 17.08 26.60 -37.67
C GLN A 4 17.95 25.36 -37.38
N SER A 5 17.85 24.86 -36.16
CA SER A 5 18.30 23.52 -35.75
C SER A 5 17.29 22.47 -36.26
N PRO A 6 17.71 21.27 -36.68
CA PRO A 6 16.77 20.19 -36.97
C PRO A 6 16.38 19.50 -35.66
N ASP A 7 15.10 19.60 -35.30
CA ASP A 7 14.47 18.80 -34.26
C ASP A 7 14.56 17.31 -34.64
N SER A 8 15.16 16.52 -33.77
CA SER A 8 15.18 15.06 -33.86
C SER A 8 13.83 14.53 -33.40
N ASP A 9 12.95 14.33 -34.39
CA ASP A 9 11.62 13.74 -34.27
C ASP A 9 11.66 12.42 -33.49
N ALA A 10 10.89 12.36 -32.40
CA ALA A 10 10.79 11.23 -31.51
C ALA A 10 9.94 10.15 -32.19
N SER A 11 10.59 9.20 -32.86
CA SER A 11 9.93 8.01 -33.37
C SER A 11 9.33 7.22 -32.20
N VAL A 12 8.01 7.28 -32.04
CA VAL A 12 7.25 6.37 -31.19
C VAL A 12 7.59 4.93 -31.64
N ASP A 13 8.04 4.09 -30.72
CA ASP A 13 8.37 2.68 -31.00
C ASP A 13 7.12 1.96 -31.54
N GLU A 14 7.14 1.56 -32.81
CA GLU A 14 6.07 0.83 -33.51
C GLU A 14 5.59 -0.41 -32.74
N SER A 15 6.45 -1.00 -31.90
CA SER A 15 6.11 -2.16 -31.06
C SER A 15 5.15 -1.78 -29.92
N LEU A 16 5.33 -0.59 -29.35
CA LEU A 16 4.46 -0.05 -28.30
C LEU A 16 3.11 0.37 -28.91
N PHE A 17 3.14 0.91 -30.12
CA PHE A 17 1.94 1.28 -30.87
C PHE A 17 1.05 0.08 -31.18
N ALA A 18 1.64 -1.02 -31.66
CA ALA A 18 0.92 -2.26 -31.92
C ALA A 18 0.28 -2.84 -30.65
N LEU A 19 0.99 -2.79 -29.51
CA LEU A 19 0.47 -3.28 -28.23
C LEU A 19 -0.75 -2.48 -27.75
N LEU A 20 -0.75 -1.17 -27.95
CA LEU A 20 -1.87 -0.30 -27.57
C LEU A 20 -3.13 -0.60 -28.40
N LEU A 21 -2.97 -0.87 -29.69
CA LEU A 21 -4.09 -1.24 -30.57
C LEU A 21 -4.69 -2.61 -30.18
N ASP A 22 -3.84 -3.59 -29.83
CA ASP A 22 -4.28 -4.92 -29.38
C ASP A 22 -5.07 -4.87 -28.05
N LEU A 23 -4.78 -3.87 -27.22
CA LEU A 23 -5.53 -3.58 -25.99
C LEU A 23 -6.83 -2.78 -26.23
N GLY A 24 -7.19 -2.54 -27.50
CA GLY A 24 -8.40 -1.82 -27.89
C GLY A 24 -8.32 -0.30 -27.68
N ILE A 25 -7.12 0.26 -27.51
CA ILE A 25 -6.93 1.70 -27.43
C ILE A 25 -7.05 2.29 -28.86
N PRO A 26 -7.91 3.31 -29.08
CA PRO A 26 -8.10 3.88 -30.41
C PRO A 26 -6.81 4.53 -30.94
N GLU A 27 -6.53 4.35 -32.23
CA GLU A 27 -5.32 4.82 -32.93
C GLU A 27 -5.04 6.32 -32.71
N ALA A 28 -6.10 7.13 -32.63
CA ALA A 28 -6.05 8.56 -32.36
C ALA A 28 -5.55 8.94 -30.94
N ALA A 29 -5.56 8.00 -29.99
CA ALA A 29 -4.98 8.20 -28.66
C ALA A 29 -3.50 7.76 -28.59
N ALA A 30 -3.06 6.89 -29.51
CA ALA A 30 -1.70 6.38 -29.59
C ALA A 30 -0.77 7.28 -30.43
N ARG A 31 -1.33 8.16 -31.27
CA ARG A 31 -0.62 9.26 -31.94
C ARG A 31 -1.09 10.57 -31.32
N ARG A 32 -0.32 11.16 -30.40
CA ARG A 32 -0.55 12.55 -29.98
C ARG A 32 0.74 13.32 -30.17
N ASP A 33 0.69 14.23 -31.14
CA ASP A 33 1.67 15.31 -31.29
C ASP A 33 1.53 16.25 -30.09
N GLU A 34 2.66 16.61 -29.49
CA GLU A 34 2.75 17.57 -28.39
C GLU A 34 2.57 19.00 -28.94
N ASP A 35 1.34 19.46 -29.14
CA ASP A 35 1.06 20.89 -29.08
C ASP A 35 -0.44 21.20 -28.87
N GLU A 36 -0.69 22.28 -28.14
CA GLU A 36 -1.98 22.85 -27.71
C GLU A 36 -2.61 22.33 -26.40
N ALA A 37 -2.23 23.02 -25.32
CA ALA A 37 -2.96 23.08 -24.06
C ALA A 37 -4.33 23.77 -24.20
N GLN A 38 -5.39 23.07 -23.81
CA GLN A 38 -6.60 23.64 -23.20
C GLN A 38 -7.37 22.53 -22.47
N GLY A 39 -7.80 22.83 -21.23
CA GLY A 39 -8.04 21.84 -20.19
C GLY A 39 -9.22 20.89 -20.41
N SER A 40 -9.02 19.63 -20.01
CA SER A 40 -10.06 18.71 -19.57
C SER A 40 -9.42 17.54 -18.78
N ASP A 41 -9.73 17.47 -17.49
CA ASP A 41 -9.54 16.37 -16.54
C ASP A 41 -8.54 15.25 -16.90
N VAL A 42 -7.28 15.43 -16.49
CA VAL A 42 -6.36 14.31 -16.26
C VAL A 42 -6.18 14.11 -14.76
N ASN A 43 -7.22 13.62 -14.11
CA ASN A 43 -7.12 12.93 -12.82
C ASN A 43 -8.18 11.82 -12.75
N LEU A 44 -8.04 10.79 -13.59
CA LEU A 44 -8.98 9.66 -13.65
C LEU A 44 -8.42 8.33 -13.15
N LEU A 45 -7.20 8.31 -12.62
CA LEU A 45 -6.79 7.23 -11.73
C LEU A 45 -6.93 7.78 -10.31
N PRO A 46 -7.84 7.23 -9.46
CA PRO A 46 -7.92 7.66 -8.09
C PRO A 46 -6.52 7.52 -7.47
N SER A 47 -6.03 8.58 -6.85
CA SER A 47 -4.80 8.53 -6.06
C SER A 47 -4.96 7.41 -5.04
N ARG A 48 -4.30 6.28 -5.29
CA ARG A 48 -4.42 5.08 -4.45
C ARG A 48 -3.75 5.38 -3.13
N HIS A 49 -4.53 5.86 -2.17
CA HIS A 49 -4.02 6.14 -0.84
C HIS A 49 -3.66 4.84 -0.16
N HIS A 50 -2.43 4.76 0.33
CA HIS A 50 -1.95 3.62 1.09
C HIS A 50 -1.97 3.95 2.58
N LYS A 51 -2.16 2.94 3.42
CA LYS A 51 -2.06 3.09 4.88
C LYS A 51 -1.46 1.84 5.52
N MET A 52 -0.86 2.06 6.68
CA MET A 52 -0.46 1.00 7.58
C MET A 52 -1.39 0.99 8.80
N VAL A 53 -2.00 -0.15 9.08
CA VAL A 53 -2.92 -0.34 10.20
C VAL A 53 -2.28 -1.28 11.22
N PHE A 54 -2.46 -0.97 12.50
CA PHE A 54 -2.02 -1.78 13.62
C PHE A 54 -3.23 -2.18 14.46
N VAL A 55 -3.54 -3.47 14.52
CA VAL A 55 -4.59 -4.01 15.37
C VAL A 55 -3.96 -4.52 16.66
N VAL A 56 -4.27 -3.85 17.78
CA VAL A 56 -3.69 -4.13 19.10
C VAL A 56 -4.61 -5.07 19.86
N ASN A 57 -4.07 -6.17 20.37
CA ASN A 57 -4.80 -7.08 21.24
C ASN A 57 -5.09 -6.43 22.61
N MET A 58 -6.36 -6.17 22.89
CA MET A 58 -6.83 -5.45 24.09
C MET A 58 -6.97 -6.34 25.33
N GLU A 59 -6.97 -7.68 25.20
CA GLU A 59 -6.89 -8.57 26.37
C GLU A 59 -5.54 -8.47 27.08
N LEU A 60 -4.53 -7.94 26.40
CA LEU A 60 -3.18 -7.81 26.92
C LEU A 60 -2.97 -6.39 27.44
N SER A 61 -2.63 -6.26 28.73
CA SER A 61 -2.24 -4.96 29.33
C SER A 61 -0.86 -4.53 28.82
N MET A 62 -0.78 -4.03 27.60
CA MET A 62 0.47 -3.70 26.91
C MET A 62 0.70 -2.19 26.83
N GLY A 63 1.95 -1.78 27.00
CA GLY A 63 2.38 -0.43 26.65
C GLY A 63 2.43 -0.21 25.13
N THR A 64 2.26 1.04 24.71
CA THR A 64 2.23 1.49 23.31
C THR A 64 3.49 1.13 22.49
N GLY A 65 4.60 0.76 23.14
CA GLY A 65 5.88 0.46 22.48
C GLY A 65 5.86 -0.71 21.49
N LYS A 66 4.95 -1.68 21.63
CA LYS A 66 4.88 -2.84 20.71
C LYS A 66 4.39 -2.47 19.30
N VAL A 67 3.64 -1.38 19.15
CA VAL A 67 3.22 -0.87 17.83
C VAL A 67 4.44 -0.46 17.00
N GLY A 68 5.46 0.14 17.63
CA GLY A 68 6.71 0.49 16.97
C GLY A 68 7.46 -0.73 16.43
N HIS A 69 7.49 -1.82 17.20
CA HIS A 69 8.09 -3.07 16.74
C HIS A 69 7.35 -3.67 15.54
N ALA A 70 6.02 -3.66 15.57
CA ALA A 70 5.20 -4.13 14.47
C ALA A 70 5.43 -3.31 13.17
N ALA A 71 5.53 -1.99 13.31
CA ALA A 71 5.78 -1.08 12.20
C ALA A 71 7.12 -1.34 11.51
N ILE A 72 8.19 -1.47 12.31
CA ILE A 72 9.54 -1.73 11.78
C ILE A 72 9.60 -3.11 11.11
N GLY A 73 9.02 -4.14 11.75
CA GLY A 73 9.01 -5.49 11.20
C GLY A 73 8.28 -5.58 9.86
N LEU A 74 7.11 -4.94 9.75
CA LEU A 74 6.36 -4.88 8.50
C LEU A 74 7.10 -4.09 7.42
N PHE A 75 7.66 -2.93 7.78
CA PHE A 75 8.42 -2.10 6.83
C PHE A 75 9.60 -2.87 6.24
N GLN A 76 10.40 -3.54 7.08
CA GLN A 76 11.54 -4.34 6.63
C GLN A 76 11.11 -5.47 5.69
N LEU A 77 10.07 -6.23 6.06
CA LEU A 77 9.54 -7.34 5.26
C LEU A 77 9.08 -6.89 3.86
N VAL A 78 8.46 -5.71 3.77
CA VAL A 78 7.98 -5.15 2.50
C VAL A 78 9.12 -4.56 1.68
N HIS A 79 10.04 -3.83 2.33
CA HIS A 79 11.15 -3.16 1.66
C HIS A 79 12.13 -4.15 0.99
N GLU A 80 12.29 -5.34 1.58
CA GLU A 80 13.11 -6.42 1.04
C GLU A 80 12.52 -7.07 -0.22
N LYS A 81 11.22 -6.90 -0.49
CA LYS A 81 10.53 -7.50 -1.65
C LYS A 81 10.44 -6.51 -2.81
N PRO A 82 11.16 -6.72 -3.93
CA PRO A 82 11.16 -5.78 -5.06
C PRO A 82 9.77 -5.48 -5.62
N SER A 83 8.88 -6.48 -5.66
CA SER A 83 7.50 -6.33 -6.13
C SER A 83 6.64 -5.39 -5.26
N GLN A 84 7.04 -5.15 -4.01
CA GLN A 84 6.27 -4.33 -3.06
C GLN A 84 6.92 -2.96 -2.80
N ARG A 85 8.10 -2.68 -3.38
CA ARG A 85 8.82 -1.41 -3.20
C ARG A 85 8.03 -0.20 -3.69
N GLY A 86 7.31 -0.34 -4.81
CA GLY A 86 6.49 0.74 -5.34
C GLY A 86 5.38 1.17 -4.36
N MET A 87 4.74 0.20 -3.71
CA MET A 87 3.68 0.43 -2.72
C MET A 87 4.22 1.10 -1.46
N ILE A 88 5.34 0.61 -0.89
CA ILE A 88 5.89 1.19 0.34
C ILE A 88 6.46 2.60 0.12
N ASN A 89 7.07 2.86 -1.05
CA ASN A 89 7.54 4.20 -1.40
C ASN A 89 6.37 5.18 -1.53
N GLN A 90 5.29 4.78 -2.23
CA GLN A 90 4.07 5.59 -2.31
C GLN A 90 3.50 5.86 -0.92
N TRP A 91 3.42 4.86 -0.05
CA TRP A 91 2.96 5.06 1.32
C TRP A 91 3.83 6.09 2.07
N ASP A 92 5.14 6.01 1.94
CA ASP A 92 6.09 6.91 2.61
C ASP A 92 6.00 8.36 2.07
N GLU A 93 6.01 8.51 0.74
CA GLU A 93 5.89 9.80 0.04
C GLU A 93 4.56 10.52 0.34
N HIS A 94 3.49 9.76 0.61
CA HIS A 94 2.18 10.30 0.97
C HIS A 94 1.98 10.43 2.49
N GLY A 95 3.06 10.67 3.23
CA GLY A 95 3.02 11.01 4.67
C GLY A 95 2.94 9.80 5.60
N ALA A 96 3.14 8.59 5.08
CA ALA A 96 3.24 7.36 5.84
C ALA A 96 2.07 7.17 6.83
N LYS A 97 0.82 7.23 6.34
CA LYS A 97 -0.40 7.15 7.17
C LYS A 97 -0.40 5.89 8.05
N LYS A 98 -0.55 6.08 9.36
CA LYS A 98 -0.57 5.04 10.40
C LYS A 98 -1.87 5.13 11.18
N VAL A 99 -2.57 4.01 11.35
CA VAL A 99 -3.83 3.93 12.11
C VAL A 99 -3.73 2.81 13.12
N VAL A 100 -4.10 3.08 14.38
CA VAL A 100 -4.10 2.08 15.45
C VAL A 100 -5.54 1.75 15.83
N LEU A 101 -5.87 0.46 15.77
CA LEU A 101 -7.20 -0.09 15.99
C LEU A 101 -7.19 -1.10 17.14
N GLN A 102 -8.35 -1.26 17.75
CA GLN A 102 -8.59 -2.23 18.82
C GLN A 102 -8.96 -3.59 18.24
N GLY A 103 -8.19 -4.61 18.60
CA GLY A 103 -8.53 -6.02 18.45
C GLY A 103 -8.86 -6.64 19.81
N VAL A 104 -9.75 -7.61 19.85
CA VAL A 104 -10.24 -8.21 21.08
C VAL A 104 -9.19 -9.12 21.69
N ASN A 105 -8.70 -10.09 20.91
CA ASN A 105 -7.86 -11.18 21.40
C ASN A 105 -6.97 -11.79 20.31
N THR A 106 -6.18 -12.80 20.69
CA THR A 106 -5.28 -13.51 19.75
C THR A 106 -6.04 -14.13 18.58
N ASP A 107 -7.20 -14.75 18.84
CA ASP A 107 -7.97 -15.45 17.80
C ASP A 107 -8.46 -14.47 16.74
N GLN A 108 -9.01 -13.32 17.14
CA GLN A 108 -9.42 -12.28 16.19
C GLN A 108 -8.23 -11.75 15.37
N LEU A 109 -7.06 -11.56 15.99
CA LEU A 109 -5.85 -11.14 15.27
C LEU A 109 -5.46 -12.20 14.21
N LEU A 110 -5.58 -13.49 14.52
CA LEU A 110 -5.29 -14.57 13.58
C LEU A 110 -6.31 -14.63 12.43
N GLU A 111 -7.60 -14.41 12.72
CA GLU A 111 -8.65 -14.32 11.69
C GLU A 111 -8.41 -13.16 10.73
N LEU A 112 -8.13 -11.96 11.26
CA LEU A 112 -7.81 -10.78 10.47
C LEU A 112 -6.53 -10.98 9.65
N HIS A 113 -5.53 -11.65 10.23
CA HIS A 113 -4.30 -11.98 9.53
C HIS A 113 -4.54 -12.92 8.35
N ALA A 114 -5.33 -13.99 8.54
CA ALA A 114 -5.69 -14.91 7.47
C ALA A 114 -6.48 -14.21 6.35
N LEU A 115 -7.41 -13.33 6.72
CA LEU A 115 -8.16 -12.53 5.75
C LEU A 115 -7.23 -11.60 4.94
N ALA A 116 -6.31 -10.89 5.60
CA ALA A 116 -5.34 -10.02 4.92
C ALA A 116 -4.44 -10.81 3.94
N LEU A 117 -3.97 -12.00 4.34
CA LEU A 117 -3.19 -12.88 3.47
C LEU A 117 -3.98 -13.33 2.23
N SER A 118 -5.29 -13.61 2.39
CA SER A 118 -6.16 -13.98 1.26
C SER A 118 -6.37 -12.85 0.25
N LEU A 119 -6.12 -11.60 0.65
CA LEU A 119 -6.15 -10.41 -0.20
C LEU A 119 -4.76 -9.96 -0.65
N GLU A 120 -3.74 -10.82 -0.44
CA GLU A 120 -2.34 -10.56 -0.77
C GLU A 120 -1.74 -9.30 -0.09
N LEU A 121 -2.34 -8.86 1.02
CA LEU A 121 -1.86 -7.71 1.78
C LEU A 121 -0.62 -8.11 2.62
N PRO A 122 0.47 -7.33 2.57
CA PRO A 122 1.59 -7.57 3.46
C PRO A 122 1.22 -7.36 4.93
N THR A 123 1.61 -8.33 5.76
CA THR A 123 1.31 -8.36 7.18
C THR A 123 2.53 -8.70 8.03
N TYR A 124 2.47 -8.31 9.30
CA TYR A 124 3.44 -8.72 10.31
C TYR A 124 2.74 -8.92 11.65
N LEU A 125 2.91 -10.10 12.25
CA LEU A 125 2.24 -10.49 13.48
C LEU A 125 3.27 -10.59 14.61
N VAL A 126 3.11 -9.77 15.64
CA VAL A 126 4.03 -9.71 16.79
C VAL A 126 3.58 -10.68 17.86
N GLN A 127 4.43 -11.65 18.17
CA GLN A 127 4.23 -12.59 19.27
C GLN A 127 4.91 -12.07 20.56
N ASP A 128 4.26 -12.23 21.72
CA ASP A 128 4.91 -11.91 22.99
C ASP A 128 6.10 -12.86 23.25
N ALA A 129 7.22 -12.30 23.68
CA ALA A 129 8.43 -13.07 24.00
C ALA A 129 8.33 -13.85 25.33
N GLY A 130 7.18 -13.84 26.01
CA GLY A 130 6.95 -14.61 27.23
C GLY A 130 7.62 -14.03 28.47
N ARG A 131 7.88 -12.72 28.49
CA ARG A 131 8.46 -12.01 29.66
C ARG A 131 7.41 -11.31 30.52
N THR A 132 6.13 -11.50 30.21
CA THR A 132 4.99 -10.86 30.89
C THR A 132 4.00 -11.90 31.40
N GLN A 133 3.02 -11.48 32.21
CA GLN A 133 1.95 -12.34 32.77
C GLN A 133 0.90 -12.79 31.73
N VAL A 134 1.18 -12.60 30.45
CA VAL A 134 0.33 -12.98 29.32
C VAL A 134 0.58 -14.45 28.96
N PRO A 135 -0.44 -15.23 28.52
CA PRO A 135 -0.21 -16.59 28.05
C PRO A 135 0.88 -16.66 26.97
N ALA A 136 1.85 -17.55 27.15
CA ALA A 136 2.95 -17.73 26.20
C ALA A 136 2.38 -18.03 24.79
N GLY A 137 2.90 -17.35 23.78
CA GLY A 137 2.43 -17.50 22.39
C GLY A 137 1.28 -16.56 21.99
N SER A 138 0.80 -15.70 22.90
CA SER A 138 -0.22 -14.70 22.55
C SER A 138 0.27 -13.72 21.48
N GLN A 139 -0.62 -13.40 20.56
CA GLN A 139 -0.38 -12.43 19.50
C GLN A 139 -0.77 -11.04 20.00
N THR A 140 0.15 -10.10 19.85
CA THR A 140 0.10 -8.81 20.54
C THR A 140 -0.35 -7.70 19.62
N VAL A 141 0.22 -7.62 18.42
CA VAL A 141 -0.11 -6.61 17.41
C VAL A 141 -0.05 -7.27 16.04
N LEU A 142 -1.09 -7.06 15.23
CA LEU A 142 -1.07 -7.33 13.80
C LEU A 142 -0.86 -6.01 13.05
N ALA A 143 0.18 -5.93 12.23
CA ALA A 143 0.38 -4.84 11.28
C ALA A 143 -0.04 -5.28 9.87
N ILE A 144 -0.70 -4.40 9.13
CA ILE A 144 -1.15 -4.60 7.74
C ILE A 144 -0.83 -3.33 6.96
N ILE A 145 -0.31 -3.43 5.73
CA ILE A 145 -0.14 -2.30 4.82
C ILE A 145 -0.75 -2.60 3.46
N GLY A 146 -1.31 -1.56 2.82
CA GLY A 146 -1.80 -1.65 1.45
C GLY A 146 -2.67 -0.46 1.08
N GLU A 147 -3.34 -0.58 -0.06
CA GLU A 147 -4.35 0.39 -0.50
C GLU A 147 -5.47 0.50 0.54
N GLU A 148 -5.92 1.72 0.80
CA GLU A 148 -6.83 2.03 1.90
C GLU A 148 -8.13 1.24 1.83
N GLU A 149 -8.69 1.06 0.63
CA GLU A 149 -9.91 0.29 0.40
C GLU A 149 -9.72 -1.21 0.71
N LEU A 150 -8.63 -1.83 0.26
CA LEU A 150 -8.32 -3.23 0.55
C LEU A 150 -8.08 -3.45 2.04
N VAL A 151 -7.31 -2.56 2.68
CA VAL A 151 -7.08 -2.64 4.14
C VAL A 151 -8.39 -2.44 4.92
N ASN A 152 -9.31 -1.61 4.43
CA ASN A 152 -10.64 -1.43 5.03
C ASN A 152 -11.54 -2.67 4.93
N GLN A 153 -11.38 -3.51 3.90
CA GLN A 153 -12.12 -4.79 3.84
C GLN A 153 -11.77 -5.70 5.02
N VAL A 154 -10.54 -5.62 5.53
CA VAL A 154 -10.09 -6.38 6.70
C VAL A 154 -10.45 -5.70 8.01
N THR A 155 -10.24 -4.38 8.09
CA THR A 155 -10.17 -3.66 9.39
C THR A 155 -11.26 -2.61 9.60
N GLY A 156 -12.12 -2.36 8.61
CA GLY A 156 -13.04 -1.21 8.60
C GLY A 156 -14.12 -1.21 9.68
N GLN A 157 -14.38 -2.35 10.32
CA GLN A 157 -15.35 -2.46 11.43
C GLN A 157 -14.71 -2.28 12.82
N LEU A 158 -13.37 -2.22 12.89
CA LEU A 158 -12.66 -2.08 14.16
C LEU A 158 -12.66 -0.62 14.63
N LYS A 159 -12.60 -0.45 15.95
CA LYS A 159 -12.59 0.88 16.58
C LYS A 159 -11.16 1.41 16.69
N LEU A 160 -11.01 2.74 16.63
CA LEU A 160 -9.74 3.40 16.96
C LEU A 160 -9.32 3.09 18.40
N LEU A 161 -8.03 2.93 18.61
CA LEU A 161 -7.46 2.86 19.96
C LEU A 161 -7.45 4.26 20.57
N ASN A 162 -8.38 4.51 21.50
CA ASN A 162 -8.48 5.75 22.28
C ASN A 162 -7.76 5.64 23.63
#